data_AF-A0A1L7BGB0-F1
#
_entry.id   AF-A0A1L7BGB0-F1
#
_cell.length_a   1.000
_cell.length_b   1.000
_cell.length_c   1.000
_cell.angle_alpha   90.00
_cell.angle_beta   90.00
_cell.angle_gamma   90.00
#
_symmetry.space_group_name_H-M   'P 1'
#
loop_
_entity.id
_entity.type
_entity.pdbx_description
1 polymer ?
#
loop_
_entity_poly.entity_id
_entity_poly.type
_entity_poly.pdbx_seq_one_letter_code
_entity_poly.pdbx_strand_id
1 'polypeptide(L)'
;MKKYLFFLFLLCVSTFFSINVMVYKVDAVFPDQMFNFVGTKSNMIYYLKLFDDGLQKGYIVKGWYFIPKKFIEKTTLKIKLEDETMYMEIKNKKDGIYSVISPFLLICPSKSRVYLGDYEIDKVEKNTEVGAVLMPRFEKQGIYTGIVTQRFIQKDSFNSDDEIYVVISMGLQKTGGYSLVLQDYTVNENKVLINLYFKEPEKGSIVTQAFSVPSYSLNLGALKSGEYTIKVIVKTKKGEISFSKNIKVK
;
A
#
# COMPACT_ATOMS: atom_id res chain seq x y z
N MET A 1 -4.85 64.27 12.59
CA MET A 1 -3.76 63.35 12.21
C MET A 1 -4.00 62.01 12.94
N LYS A 2 -4.80 61.00 12.55
CA LYS A 2 -5.31 60.48 11.26
C LYS A 2 -4.24 60.24 10.21
N LYS A 3 -3.38 59.23 10.44
CA LYS A 3 -2.64 58.47 9.41
C LYS A 3 -1.76 57.31 9.92
N TYR A 4 -1.65 57.07 11.23
CA TYR A 4 -0.78 56.01 11.76
C TYR A 4 -1.47 54.72 12.25
N LEU A 5 -2.81 54.63 12.18
CA LEU A 5 -3.53 53.44 12.65
C LEU A 5 -3.81 52.39 11.56
N PHE A 6 -3.41 52.65 10.31
CA PHE A 6 -3.65 51.71 9.20
C PHE A 6 -2.44 50.80 8.90
N PHE A 7 -1.28 51.07 9.51
CA PHE A 7 -0.07 50.27 9.31
C PHE A 7 0.03 49.08 10.27
N LEU A 8 -0.83 49.00 11.29
CA LEU A 8 -0.84 47.90 12.25
C LEU A 8 -1.79 46.74 11.85
N PHE A 9 -2.63 46.94 10.83
CA PHE A 9 -3.55 45.91 10.33
C PHE A 9 -3.02 45.15 9.11
N LEU A 10 -1.87 45.57 8.56
CA LEU A 10 -1.19 44.89 7.45
C LEU A 10 0.02 44.07 7.90
N LEU A 11 0.15 43.81 9.21
CA LEU A 11 0.71 42.55 9.70
C LEU A 11 -0.43 41.52 9.71
N CYS A 12 -1.06 41.34 8.54
CA CYS A 12 -1.58 40.02 8.21
C CYS A 12 -0.37 39.11 8.33
N VAL A 13 -0.31 38.45 9.46
CA VAL A 13 0.58 37.34 9.76
C VAL A 13 0.40 36.39 8.58
N SER A 14 1.23 36.55 7.56
CA SER A 14 1.58 35.47 6.67
C SER A 14 2.32 34.51 7.58
N THR A 15 1.54 33.68 8.29
CA THR A 15 2.03 32.37 8.66
C THR A 15 2.30 31.70 7.33
N PHE A 16 3.49 31.97 6.78
CA PHE A 16 4.15 31.01 5.93
C PHE A 16 4.16 29.75 6.79
N PHE A 17 3.21 28.86 6.53
CA PHE A 17 3.26 27.49 7.02
C PHE A 17 4.46 26.90 6.30
N SER A 18 5.67 27.21 6.78
CA SER A 18 6.87 26.58 6.28
C SER A 18 6.67 25.09 6.52
N ILE A 19 6.57 24.32 5.43
CA ILE A 19 6.54 22.87 5.49
C ILE A 19 7.77 22.47 6.31
N ASN A 20 7.56 22.10 7.58
CA ASN A 20 8.63 21.70 8.47
C ASN A 20 9.09 20.32 8.02
N VAL A 21 10.10 20.33 7.15
CA VAL A 21 10.75 19.13 6.64
C VAL A 21 12.12 19.03 7.28
N MET A 22 12.41 17.87 7.86
CA MET A 22 13.75 17.53 8.32
C MET A 22 14.24 16.29 7.59
N VAL A 23 15.47 16.35 7.09
CA VAL A 23 16.17 15.22 6.50
C VAL A 23 17.50 15.06 7.23
N TYR A 24 17.69 13.90 7.86
CA TYR A 24 18.92 13.58 8.59
C TYR A 24 19.48 12.24 8.13
N LYS A 25 20.79 12.19 7.92
CA LYS A 25 21.47 10.93 7.58
C LYS A 25 21.38 9.95 8.76
N VAL A 26 21.14 8.68 8.46
CA VAL A 26 21.04 7.63 9.48
C VAL A 26 22.09 6.57 9.19
N ASP A 27 22.96 6.34 10.18
CA ASP A 27 24.04 5.35 10.09
C ASP A 27 23.67 4.01 10.77
N ALA A 28 22.52 3.97 11.46
CA ALA A 28 22.00 2.74 12.05
C ALA A 28 21.55 1.74 10.98
N VAL A 29 21.87 0.46 11.21
CA VAL A 29 21.47 -0.65 10.34
C VAL A 29 20.17 -1.24 10.87
N PHE A 30 19.16 -1.32 10.00
CA PHE A 30 17.86 -1.89 10.31
C PHE A 30 17.62 -3.13 9.45
N PRO A 31 17.05 -4.22 10.03
CA PRO A 31 16.67 -5.40 9.26
C PRO A 31 15.71 -5.04 8.12
N ASP A 32 15.95 -5.58 6.92
CA ASP A 32 15.14 -5.28 5.73
C ASP A 32 13.66 -5.66 5.90
N GLN A 33 13.37 -6.66 6.74
CA GLN A 33 12.01 -7.10 7.07
C GLN A 33 11.15 -6.02 7.73
N MET A 34 11.76 -4.98 8.32
CA MET A 34 11.04 -3.86 8.92
C MET A 34 10.55 -2.85 7.88
N PHE A 35 11.06 -2.90 6.65
CA PHE A 35 10.74 -1.91 5.63
C PHE A 35 9.62 -2.39 4.71
N ASN A 36 8.70 -1.48 4.44
CA ASN A 36 7.89 -1.56 3.23
C ASN A 36 8.74 -1.12 2.04
N PHE A 37 8.31 -1.44 0.82
CA PHE A 37 9.03 -1.06 -0.37
C PHE A 37 8.12 -0.67 -1.52
N VAL A 38 8.65 0.17 -2.40
CA VAL A 38 8.06 0.57 -3.68
C VAL A 38 9.17 0.60 -4.73
N GLY A 39 8.88 0.15 -5.94
CA GLY A 39 9.92 0.08 -6.97
C GLY A 39 9.65 -1.00 -8.03
N THR A 40 10.68 -1.28 -8.80
CA THR A 40 10.71 -2.31 -9.84
C THR A 40 11.91 -3.23 -9.64
N LYS A 41 12.24 -4.05 -10.63
CA LYS A 41 13.45 -4.89 -10.59
C LYS A 41 14.74 -4.10 -10.77
N SER A 42 14.67 -2.93 -11.39
CA SER A 42 15.83 -2.07 -11.64
C SER A 42 15.97 -0.95 -10.61
N ASN A 43 15.10 -0.88 -9.61
CA ASN A 43 15.20 0.06 -8.51
C ASN A 43 14.27 -0.34 -7.36
N MET A 44 14.72 -0.18 -6.12
CA MET A 44 13.84 -0.34 -4.96
C MET A 44 14.06 0.80 -3.98
N ILE A 45 12.96 1.33 -3.48
CA ILE A 45 12.92 2.28 -2.39
C ILE A 45 12.25 1.58 -1.22
N TYR A 46 12.93 1.59 -0.10
CA TYR A 46 12.48 1.02 1.16
C TYR A 46 12.13 2.17 2.10
N TYR A 47 11.02 2.03 2.80
CA TYR A 47 10.59 2.98 3.80
C TYR A 47 10.04 2.25 5.03
N LEU A 48 10.41 2.73 6.21
CA LEU A 48 9.90 2.31 7.50
C LEU A 48 9.22 3.52 8.13
N LYS A 49 7.92 3.46 8.34
CA LYS A 49 7.16 4.51 9.02
C LYS A 49 7.44 4.42 10.53
N LEU A 50 7.93 5.51 11.11
CA LEU A 50 8.26 5.59 12.53
C LEU A 50 7.08 6.08 13.36
N PHE A 51 6.38 7.10 12.88
CA PHE A 51 5.22 7.70 13.54
C PHE A 51 4.36 8.50 12.56
N ASP A 52 3.12 8.79 12.99
CA ASP A 52 2.21 9.75 12.38
C ASP A 52 1.24 10.23 13.47
N ASP A 53 1.41 11.46 13.92
CA ASP A 53 0.66 12.04 15.05
C ASP A 53 -0.49 12.95 14.60
N GLY A 54 -0.77 12.98 13.29
CA GLY A 54 -1.77 13.86 12.68
C GLY A 54 -1.27 15.28 12.36
N LEU A 55 -0.12 15.69 12.89
CA LEU A 55 0.56 16.95 12.57
C LEU A 55 1.77 16.68 11.67
N GLN A 56 2.60 15.72 12.06
CA GLN A 56 3.81 15.28 11.38
C GLN A 56 3.86 13.77 11.28
N LYS A 57 4.70 13.30 10.36
CA LYS A 57 5.03 11.90 10.21
C LYS A 57 6.51 11.73 9.90
N GLY A 58 7.03 10.59 10.35
CA GLY A 58 8.44 10.25 10.25
C GLY A 58 8.67 8.95 9.51
N TYR A 59 9.73 8.90 8.70
CA TYR A 59 10.17 7.70 7.98
C TYR A 59 11.68 7.52 8.08
N ILE A 60 12.15 6.27 8.13
CA ILE A 60 13.49 5.92 7.64
C ILE A 60 13.34 5.49 6.19
N VAL A 61 14.09 6.11 5.28
CA VAL A 61 14.03 5.84 3.84
C VAL A 61 15.42 5.47 3.34
N LYS A 62 15.50 4.41 2.52
CA LYS A 62 16.73 3.98 1.83
C LYS A 62 16.35 3.41 0.47
N GLY A 63 17.31 3.15 -0.40
CA GLY A 63 17.00 2.57 -1.70
C GLY A 63 18.19 2.33 -2.57
N TRP A 64 17.93 1.83 -3.77
CA TRP A 64 18.96 1.62 -4.78
C TRP A 64 18.35 1.67 -6.18
N TYR A 65 19.18 2.03 -7.16
CA TYR A 65 18.92 1.91 -8.58
C TYR A 65 19.96 0.97 -9.18
N PHE A 66 19.52 -0.01 -9.96
CA PHE A 66 20.39 -0.81 -10.80
C PHE A 66 20.87 0.03 -11.97
N ILE A 67 22.18 0.11 -12.16
CA ILE A 67 22.81 0.96 -13.15
C ILE A 67 23.90 0.18 -13.89
N PRO A 68 23.61 -0.30 -15.11
CA PRO A 68 24.61 -0.96 -15.94
C PRO A 68 25.49 0.03 -16.72
N LYS A 69 25.14 1.33 -16.80
CA LYS A 69 25.81 2.30 -17.69
C LYS A 69 26.32 3.59 -17.01
N LYS A 70 25.44 4.39 -16.38
CA LYS A 70 25.80 5.71 -15.84
C LYS A 70 25.29 5.92 -14.41
N PHE A 71 26.21 6.12 -13.47
CA PHE A 71 25.90 6.35 -12.06
C PHE A 71 24.94 7.54 -11.88
N ILE A 72 23.90 7.33 -11.07
CA ILE A 72 22.96 8.36 -10.63
C ILE A 72 23.54 8.94 -9.34
N GLU A 73 24.12 10.14 -9.41
CA GLU A 73 24.80 10.77 -8.27
C GLU A 73 23.84 11.27 -7.19
N LYS A 74 22.63 11.65 -7.58
CA LYS A 74 21.62 12.22 -6.70
C LYS A 74 20.22 11.72 -7.04
N THR A 75 19.39 11.59 -6.02
CA THR A 75 17.96 11.29 -6.16
C THR A 75 17.14 12.43 -5.57
N THR A 76 16.15 12.90 -6.32
CA THR A 76 15.25 13.96 -5.87
C THR A 76 14.25 13.44 -4.85
N LEU A 77 14.18 14.08 -3.69
CA LEU A 77 13.12 13.92 -2.70
C LEU A 77 12.12 15.06 -2.88
N LYS A 78 10.86 14.74 -3.19
CA LYS A 78 9.78 15.69 -3.41
C LYS A 78 8.69 15.50 -2.37
N ILE A 79 8.30 16.56 -1.69
CA ILE A 79 7.25 16.56 -0.66
C ILE A 79 6.17 17.52 -1.10
N LYS A 80 4.95 17.01 -1.29
CA LYS A 80 3.80 17.79 -1.75
C LYS A 80 2.76 17.90 -0.64
N LEU A 81 2.36 19.12 -0.29
CA LEU A 81 1.29 19.40 0.66
C LEU A 81 0.33 20.40 0.01
N GLU A 82 -0.89 19.97 -0.30
CA GLU A 82 -1.89 20.79 -1.01
C GLU A 82 -1.30 21.37 -2.31
N ASP A 83 -1.18 22.70 -2.41
CA ASP A 83 -0.62 23.41 -3.56
C ASP A 83 0.89 23.70 -3.44
N GLU A 84 1.50 23.39 -2.30
CA GLU A 84 2.92 23.60 -2.06
C GLU A 84 3.74 22.33 -2.36
N THR A 85 4.90 22.51 -3.00
CA THR A 85 5.83 21.41 -3.27
C THR A 85 7.25 21.81 -2.92
N MET A 86 7.89 21.02 -2.08
CA MET A 86 9.30 21.15 -1.70
C MET A 86 10.14 20.08 -2.41
N TYR A 87 11.34 20.46 -2.85
CA TYR A 87 12.31 19.59 -3.48
C TYR A 87 13.63 19.62 -2.72
N MET A 88 14.25 18.45 -2.56
CA MET A 88 15.60 18.28 -2.00
C MET A 88 16.35 17.23 -2.81
N GLU A 89 17.68 17.25 -2.76
CA GLU A 89 18.51 16.24 -3.39
C GLU A 89 19.22 15.37 -2.35
N ILE A 90 19.05 14.05 -2.47
CA ILE A 90 19.78 13.07 -1.66
C ILE A 90 20.97 12.58 -2.48
N LYS A 91 22.18 12.65 -1.91
CA LYS A 91 23.39 12.11 -2.55
C LYS A 91 23.41 10.60 -2.45
N ASN A 92 23.67 9.94 -3.57
CA ASN A 92 23.79 8.49 -3.64
C ASN A 92 25.26 8.06 -3.57
N LYS A 93 25.46 6.79 -3.23
CA LYS A 93 26.76 6.12 -3.22
C LYS A 93 26.81 5.08 -4.33
N LYS A 94 27.94 4.96 -5.00
CA LYS A 94 28.16 3.86 -5.95
C LYS A 94 28.50 2.59 -5.17
N ASP A 95 27.80 1.51 -5.44
CA ASP A 95 28.08 0.19 -4.88
C ASP A 95 27.95 -0.86 -6.00
N GLY A 96 29.09 -1.32 -6.52
CA GLY A 96 29.15 -2.18 -7.70
C GLY A 96 28.38 -1.61 -8.90
N ILE A 97 27.34 -2.34 -9.32
CA ILE A 97 26.44 -1.98 -10.43
C ILE A 97 25.19 -1.23 -9.96
N TYR A 98 25.20 -0.71 -8.73
CA TYR A 98 24.07 0.00 -8.13
C TYR A 98 24.46 1.44 -7.75
N SER A 99 23.47 2.33 -7.82
CA SER A 99 23.47 3.61 -7.09
C SER A 99 22.59 3.48 -5.87
N VAL A 100 23.21 3.53 -4.70
CA VAL A 100 22.58 3.27 -3.41
C VAL A 100 22.27 4.60 -2.71
N ILE A 101 21.00 4.79 -2.39
CA ILE A 101 20.52 5.85 -1.51
C ILE A 101 20.77 5.40 -0.08
N SER A 102 21.72 6.04 0.60
CA SER A 102 22.00 5.72 2.01
C SER A 102 20.77 6.03 2.88
N PRO A 103 20.55 5.28 3.98
CA PRO A 103 19.42 5.54 4.86
C PRO A 103 19.41 6.98 5.40
N PHE A 104 18.21 7.57 5.41
CA PHE A 104 17.98 8.87 6.02
C PHE A 104 16.62 8.89 6.73
N LEU A 105 16.56 9.66 7.83
CA LEU A 105 15.35 10.04 8.52
C LEU A 105 14.71 11.20 7.76
N LEU A 106 13.44 11.07 7.47
CA LEU A 106 12.58 12.12 6.95
C LEU A 106 11.48 12.40 7.98
N ILE A 107 11.32 13.67 8.36
CA ILE A 107 10.14 14.16 9.09
C ILE A 107 9.48 15.22 8.22
N CYS A 108 8.16 15.14 8.07
CA CYS A 108 7.38 16.05 7.22
C CYS A 108 5.94 16.18 7.75
N PRO A 109 5.15 17.15 7.28
CA PRO A 109 3.75 17.27 7.67
C PRO A 109 2.95 15.99 7.36
N SER A 110 2.06 15.59 8.27
CA SER A 110 1.33 14.31 8.20
C SER A 110 0.55 14.15 6.88
N LYS A 111 -0.11 15.22 6.44
CA LYS A 111 -0.91 15.22 5.20
C LYS A 111 -0.09 15.30 3.90
N SER A 112 1.23 15.43 3.98
CA SER A 112 2.07 15.56 2.78
C SER A 112 2.24 14.22 2.05
N ARG A 113 2.35 14.26 0.72
CA ARG A 113 2.72 13.12 -0.12
C ARG A 113 4.21 13.17 -0.38
N VAL A 114 4.89 12.05 -0.13
CA VAL A 114 6.35 11.97 -0.21
C VAL A 114 6.75 11.13 -1.41
N TYR A 115 7.67 11.66 -2.21
CA TYR A 115 8.20 11.01 -3.40
C TYR A 115 9.72 10.96 -3.35
N LEU A 116 10.30 9.81 -3.67
CA LEU A 116 11.73 9.66 -3.87
C LEU A 116 11.98 9.20 -5.32
N GLY A 117 12.55 10.09 -6.13
CA GLY A 117 12.49 10.00 -7.58
C GLY A 117 11.05 10.00 -8.08
N ASP A 118 10.70 9.00 -8.88
CA ASP A 118 9.36 8.85 -9.47
C ASP A 118 8.37 8.08 -8.57
N TYR A 119 8.81 7.59 -7.42
CA TYR A 119 8.01 6.72 -6.55
C TYR A 119 7.45 7.47 -5.36
N GLU A 120 6.15 7.35 -5.16
CA GLU A 120 5.48 7.78 -3.94
C GLU A 120 5.63 6.70 -2.86
N ILE A 121 6.17 7.09 -1.70
CA ILE A 121 6.27 6.20 -0.53
C ILE A 121 5.03 6.34 0.34
N ASP A 122 4.68 5.28 1.06
CA ASP A 122 3.48 5.25 1.91
C ASP A 122 2.21 5.65 1.14
N LYS A 123 2.19 5.37 -0.17
CA LYS A 123 1.03 5.59 -1.03
C LYS A 123 -0.03 4.62 -0.57
N VAL A 124 -1.05 5.14 0.09
CA VAL A 124 -2.30 4.41 0.31
C VAL A 124 -2.93 4.22 -1.07
N GLU A 125 -2.68 3.07 -1.69
CA GLU A 125 -3.46 2.66 -2.85
C GLU A 125 -4.91 2.65 -2.41
N LYS A 126 -5.80 3.34 -3.13
CA LYS A 126 -7.26 3.17 -2.98
C LYS A 126 -7.70 1.79 -3.48
N ASN A 127 -6.96 0.74 -3.12
CA ASN A 127 -7.53 -0.58 -2.98
C ASN A 127 -8.22 -0.54 -1.63
N THR A 128 -9.50 -0.85 -1.62
CA THR A 128 -10.33 -0.91 -0.44
C THR A 128 -9.77 -1.94 0.53
N GLU A 129 -8.80 -1.56 1.36
CA GLU A 129 -8.32 -2.34 2.48
C GLU A 129 -8.53 -1.53 3.75
N VAL A 130 -9.44 -2.04 4.55
CA VAL A 130 -9.50 -1.82 6.00
C VAL A 130 -8.07 -1.85 6.54
N GLY A 131 -7.71 -0.82 7.29
CA GLY A 131 -6.34 -0.53 7.68
C GLY A 131 -5.53 -1.72 8.19
N ALA A 132 -4.28 -1.81 7.74
CA ALA A 132 -3.13 -2.44 8.40
C ALA A 132 -3.27 -3.89 8.91
N VAL A 133 -4.27 -4.65 8.51
CA VAL A 133 -4.37 -6.07 8.90
C VAL A 133 -3.76 -6.93 7.80
N LEU A 134 -2.64 -7.58 8.14
CA LEU A 134 -2.03 -8.60 7.28
C LEU A 134 -3.01 -9.76 7.09
N MET A 135 -3.63 -9.82 5.90
CA MET A 135 -4.49 -10.91 5.51
C MET A 135 -3.67 -12.17 5.22
N PRO A 136 -4.10 -13.36 5.68
CA PRO A 136 -3.37 -14.60 5.46
C PRO A 136 -3.37 -14.98 3.98
N ARG A 137 -2.27 -15.61 3.56
CA ARG A 137 -2.14 -16.19 2.22
C ARG A 137 -2.45 -17.68 2.29
N PHE A 138 -3.41 -18.12 1.50
CA PHE A 138 -3.81 -19.52 1.44
C PHE A 138 -3.24 -20.18 0.19
N GLU A 139 -2.39 -21.20 0.36
CA GLU A 139 -1.74 -21.89 -0.76
C GLU A 139 -2.71 -22.74 -1.60
N LYS A 140 -3.90 -23.02 -1.08
CA LYS A 140 -4.98 -23.69 -1.81
C LYS A 140 -5.96 -22.67 -2.36
N GLN A 141 -6.38 -22.91 -3.60
CA GLN A 141 -7.42 -22.14 -4.25
C GLN A 141 -8.75 -22.25 -3.50
N GLY A 142 -9.44 -21.12 -3.27
CA GLY A 142 -10.73 -21.14 -2.58
C GLY A 142 -11.15 -19.81 -1.94
N ILE A 143 -12.25 -19.88 -1.21
CA ILE A 143 -12.85 -18.78 -0.43
C ILE A 143 -12.63 -19.06 1.05
N TYR A 144 -12.04 -18.11 1.75
CA TYR A 144 -11.78 -18.17 3.18
C TYR A 144 -12.47 -16.99 3.84
N THR A 145 -13.25 -17.25 4.88
CA THR A 145 -14.02 -16.22 5.57
C THR A 145 -13.57 -16.12 7.00
N GLY A 146 -13.69 -14.94 7.59
CA GLY A 146 -13.24 -14.72 8.95
C GLY A 146 -13.57 -13.34 9.46
N ILE A 147 -13.16 -13.08 10.70
CA ILE A 147 -13.14 -11.74 11.27
C ILE A 147 -11.70 -11.27 11.42
N VAL A 148 -11.56 -9.96 11.49
CA VAL A 148 -10.31 -9.30 11.80
C VAL A 148 -10.42 -8.63 13.14
N THR A 149 -9.51 -8.99 14.05
CA THR A 149 -9.30 -8.29 15.31
C THR A 149 -7.88 -7.73 15.32
N GLN A 150 -6.92 -8.47 15.87
CA GLN A 150 -5.48 -8.22 15.72
C GLN A 150 -4.86 -9.06 14.59
N ARG A 151 -5.55 -10.14 14.22
CA ARG A 151 -5.21 -11.07 13.14
C ARG A 151 -6.49 -11.59 12.49
N PHE A 152 -6.36 -12.14 11.30
CA PHE A 152 -7.46 -12.87 10.68
C PHE A 152 -7.76 -14.16 11.45
N ILE A 153 -9.01 -14.34 11.86
CA ILE A 153 -9.52 -15.54 12.51
C ILE A 153 -10.54 -16.17 11.55
N GLN A 154 -10.15 -17.28 10.93
CA GLN A 154 -11.01 -17.98 9.99
C GLN A 154 -12.25 -18.55 10.70
N LYS A 155 -13.43 -18.23 10.20
CA LYS A 155 -14.71 -18.80 10.66
C LYS A 155 -15.76 -18.73 9.55
N ASP A 156 -16.74 -19.61 9.65
CA ASP A 156 -17.84 -19.73 8.70
C ASP A 156 -19.21 -19.45 9.37
N SER A 157 -19.20 -19.16 10.67
CA SER A 157 -20.36 -18.72 11.45
C SER A 157 -20.04 -17.41 12.16
N PHE A 158 -20.94 -16.44 12.04
CA PHE A 158 -20.80 -15.06 12.46
C PHE A 158 -22.01 -14.67 13.31
N ASN A 159 -21.84 -13.67 14.18
CA ASN A 159 -22.91 -12.92 14.79
C ASN A 159 -23.29 -11.76 13.87
N SER A 160 -24.51 -11.24 13.99
CA SER A 160 -25.00 -10.10 13.21
C SER A 160 -24.19 -8.80 13.36
N ASP A 161 -23.34 -8.66 14.38
CA ASP A 161 -22.45 -7.53 14.61
C ASP A 161 -21.00 -7.77 14.14
N ASP A 162 -20.66 -8.98 13.70
CA ASP A 162 -19.32 -9.29 13.20
C ASP A 162 -19.07 -8.60 11.84
N GLU A 163 -17.92 -7.92 11.70
CA GLU A 163 -17.43 -7.52 10.38
C GLU A 163 -16.85 -8.72 9.63
N ILE A 164 -17.50 -9.13 8.55
CA ILE A 164 -17.14 -10.33 7.79
C ILE A 164 -16.11 -9.99 6.73
N TYR A 165 -14.95 -10.66 6.79
CA TYR A 165 -13.90 -10.58 5.79
C TYR A 165 -13.89 -11.84 4.93
N VAL A 166 -13.67 -11.65 3.63
CA VAL A 166 -13.52 -12.71 2.63
C VAL A 166 -12.15 -12.60 1.99
N VAL A 167 -11.38 -13.67 2.04
CA VAL A 167 -10.11 -13.82 1.34
C VAL A 167 -10.31 -14.85 0.23
N ILE A 168 -10.10 -14.43 -1.01
CA ILE A 168 -10.10 -15.27 -2.20
C ILE A 168 -8.65 -15.58 -2.55
N SER A 169 -8.31 -16.86 -2.74
CA SER A 169 -6.98 -17.27 -3.20
C SER A 169 -7.04 -18.05 -4.50
N MET A 170 -6.09 -17.81 -5.40
CA MET A 170 -5.80 -18.63 -6.59
C MET A 170 -4.77 -19.73 -6.32
N GLY A 171 -4.41 -19.93 -5.05
CA GLY A 171 -3.44 -20.91 -4.61
C GLY A 171 -2.00 -20.59 -5.03
N LEU A 172 -1.11 -21.55 -4.78
CA LEU A 172 0.32 -21.42 -5.05
C LEU A 172 0.60 -21.42 -6.56
N GLN A 173 1.25 -20.35 -7.02
CA GLN A 173 1.76 -20.22 -8.38
C GLN A 173 3.28 -20.37 -8.37
N LYS A 174 3.82 -21.10 -9.36
CA LYS A 174 5.26 -21.43 -9.46
C LYS A 174 6.16 -20.21 -9.74
N THR A 175 5.56 -19.13 -10.21
CA THR A 175 6.22 -17.85 -10.49
C THR A 175 5.36 -16.71 -9.95
N GLY A 176 5.95 -15.52 -9.79
CA GLY A 176 5.20 -14.32 -9.43
C GLY A 176 4.77 -13.50 -10.65
N GLY A 177 4.13 -12.36 -10.38
CA GLY A 177 3.52 -11.51 -11.41
C GLY A 177 2.03 -11.80 -11.65
N TYR A 178 1.44 -12.69 -10.87
CA TYR A 178 0.00 -12.93 -10.85
C TYR A 178 -0.67 -12.04 -9.80
N SER A 179 -1.83 -11.49 -10.11
CA SER A 179 -2.66 -10.76 -9.14
C SER A 179 -4.15 -11.01 -9.38
N LEU A 180 -4.95 -10.88 -8.33
CA LEU A 180 -6.40 -10.81 -8.44
C LEU A 180 -6.84 -9.35 -8.38
N VAL A 181 -7.70 -8.94 -9.30
CA VAL A 181 -8.23 -7.57 -9.39
C VAL A 181 -9.75 -7.63 -9.30
N LEU A 182 -10.34 -6.93 -8.34
CA LEU A 182 -11.80 -6.81 -8.25
C LEU A 182 -12.34 -6.07 -9.47
N GLN A 183 -13.36 -6.65 -10.10
CA GLN A 183 -14.15 -5.97 -11.12
C GLN A 183 -15.38 -5.34 -10.46
N ASP A 184 -16.14 -6.15 -9.73
CA ASP A 184 -17.30 -5.72 -8.97
C ASP A 184 -17.66 -6.77 -7.90
N TYR A 185 -18.51 -6.38 -6.95
CA TYR A 185 -19.21 -7.33 -6.10
C TYR A 185 -20.62 -6.82 -5.79
N THR A 186 -21.52 -7.74 -5.48
CA THR A 186 -22.89 -7.43 -5.07
C THR A 186 -23.30 -8.30 -3.89
N VAL A 187 -24.13 -7.73 -3.03
CA VAL A 187 -24.76 -8.43 -1.90
C VAL A 187 -26.26 -8.28 -2.09
N ASN A 188 -26.93 -9.38 -2.44
CA ASN A 188 -28.37 -9.42 -2.68
C ASN A 188 -28.99 -10.52 -1.83
N GLU A 189 -29.90 -10.13 -0.94
CA GLU A 189 -30.55 -11.05 0.01
C GLU A 189 -29.50 -11.86 0.80
N ASN A 190 -29.39 -13.15 0.47
CA ASN A 190 -28.53 -14.15 1.07
C ASN A 190 -27.43 -14.63 0.09
N LYS A 191 -27.10 -13.83 -0.92
CA LYS A 191 -26.09 -14.16 -1.95
C LYS A 191 -25.10 -13.02 -2.07
N VAL A 192 -23.82 -13.39 -2.01
CA VAL A 192 -22.70 -12.49 -2.29
C VAL A 192 -22.07 -12.94 -3.59
N LEU A 193 -22.06 -12.09 -4.61
CA LEU A 193 -21.38 -12.36 -5.88
C LEU A 193 -20.15 -11.47 -5.97
N ILE A 194 -18.98 -12.07 -6.17
CA ILE A 194 -17.70 -11.36 -6.29
C ILE A 194 -17.09 -11.70 -7.65
N ASN A 195 -16.91 -10.71 -8.50
CA ASN A 195 -16.32 -10.86 -9.82
C ASN A 195 -14.88 -10.34 -9.80
N LEU A 196 -13.92 -11.22 -10.06
CA LEU A 196 -12.49 -10.94 -10.10
C LEU A 196 -11.93 -11.17 -11.49
N TYR A 197 -10.85 -10.45 -11.82
CA TYR A 197 -9.99 -10.72 -12.95
C TYR A 197 -8.64 -11.23 -12.46
N PHE A 198 -8.23 -12.40 -12.95
CA PHE A 198 -6.91 -12.96 -12.71
C PHE A 198 -5.92 -12.41 -13.74
N LYS A 199 -5.12 -11.44 -13.29
CA LYS A 199 -4.09 -10.82 -14.11
C LYS A 199 -2.86 -11.73 -14.11
N GLU A 200 -2.68 -12.43 -15.21
CA GLU A 200 -1.45 -13.19 -15.49
C GLU A 200 -0.32 -12.26 -15.96
N PRO A 201 0.94 -12.59 -15.66
CA PRO A 201 2.08 -11.89 -16.25
C PRO A 201 2.03 -11.97 -17.77
N GLU A 202 2.48 -10.92 -18.46
CA GLU A 202 2.49 -10.89 -19.92
C GLU A 202 3.49 -11.90 -20.50
N LYS A 203 3.20 -12.45 -21.69
CA LYS A 203 4.14 -13.35 -22.35
C LYS A 203 5.44 -12.59 -22.63
N GLY A 204 6.56 -13.11 -22.15
CA GLY A 204 7.87 -12.45 -22.26
C GLY A 204 8.16 -11.42 -21.15
N SER A 205 7.21 -11.15 -20.25
CA SER A 205 7.50 -10.35 -19.06
C SER A 205 8.41 -11.12 -18.11
N ILE A 206 9.37 -10.41 -17.51
CA ILE A 206 10.26 -11.01 -16.53
C ILE A 206 9.44 -11.31 -15.27
N VAL A 207 9.11 -12.56 -15.02
CA VAL A 207 8.45 -13.01 -13.78
C VAL A 207 9.47 -13.17 -12.64
N THR A 208 9.03 -13.17 -11.40
CA THR A 208 9.90 -13.59 -10.28
C THR A 208 9.96 -15.11 -10.23
N GLN A 209 11.16 -15.68 -10.10
CA GLN A 209 11.34 -17.11 -9.83
C GLN A 209 11.15 -17.39 -8.33
N ALA A 210 9.96 -17.08 -7.84
CA ALA A 210 9.56 -17.33 -6.47
C ALA A 210 8.08 -17.74 -6.48
N PHE A 211 7.72 -18.64 -5.58
CA PHE A 211 6.32 -19.01 -5.39
C PHE A 211 5.51 -17.77 -4.98
N SER A 212 4.35 -17.59 -5.59
CA SER A 212 3.42 -16.52 -5.24
C SER A 212 2.05 -17.09 -4.92
N VAL A 213 1.29 -16.38 -4.07
CA VAL A 213 -0.08 -16.75 -3.73
C VAL A 213 -0.96 -15.55 -4.05
N PRO A 214 -1.54 -15.48 -5.26
CA PRO A 214 -2.38 -14.36 -5.65
C PRO A 214 -3.68 -14.43 -4.86
N SER A 215 -3.92 -13.40 -4.06
CA SER A 215 -5.08 -13.30 -3.19
C SER A 215 -5.76 -11.95 -3.31
N TYR A 216 -7.07 -11.92 -3.06
CA TYR A 216 -7.86 -10.71 -2.93
C TYR A 216 -8.67 -10.76 -1.63
N SER A 217 -8.70 -9.66 -0.89
CA SER A 217 -9.43 -9.56 0.37
C SER A 217 -10.56 -8.54 0.24
N LEU A 218 -11.73 -8.85 0.78
CA LEU A 218 -12.92 -8.01 0.76
C LEU A 218 -13.53 -7.94 2.16
N ASN A 219 -13.79 -6.74 2.67
CA ASN A 219 -14.66 -6.55 3.84
C ASN A 219 -16.11 -6.47 3.35
N LEU A 220 -16.94 -7.43 3.73
CA LEU A 220 -18.39 -7.42 3.48
C LEU A 220 -19.15 -6.58 4.52
N GLY A 221 -18.50 -6.20 5.62
CA GLY A 221 -19.12 -5.57 6.77
C GLY A 221 -19.99 -6.55 7.56
N ALA A 222 -20.86 -5.99 8.39
CA ALA A 222 -21.88 -6.75 9.10
C ALA A 222 -23.03 -7.13 8.16
N LEU A 223 -23.48 -8.39 8.25
CA LEU A 223 -24.62 -8.91 7.50
C LEU A 223 -25.80 -9.20 8.44
N LYS A 224 -27.01 -9.24 7.91
CA LYS A 224 -28.20 -9.63 8.68
C LYS A 224 -28.15 -11.13 9.00
N SER A 225 -28.87 -11.56 10.03
CA SER A 225 -29.02 -12.98 10.34
C SER A 225 -29.58 -13.76 9.14
N GLY A 226 -28.95 -14.87 8.80
CA GLY A 226 -29.28 -15.65 7.61
C GLY A 226 -28.17 -16.61 7.19
N GLU A 227 -28.49 -17.48 6.25
CA GLU A 227 -27.51 -18.36 5.60
C GLU A 227 -27.15 -17.76 4.25
N TYR A 228 -25.86 -17.46 4.05
CA TYR A 228 -25.38 -16.79 2.86
C TYR A 228 -24.56 -17.74 1.99
N THR A 229 -24.70 -17.61 0.67
CA THR A 229 -23.79 -18.23 -0.31
C THR A 229 -22.92 -17.14 -0.93
N ILE A 230 -21.61 -17.23 -0.70
CA ILE A 230 -20.59 -16.43 -1.39
C ILE A 230 -20.21 -17.19 -2.67
N LYS A 231 -20.48 -16.59 -3.83
CA LYS A 231 -20.04 -17.05 -5.14
C LYS A 231 -18.97 -16.12 -5.67
N VAL A 232 -17.82 -16.68 -6.02
CA VAL A 232 -16.72 -15.95 -6.66
C VAL A 232 -16.61 -16.43 -8.09
N ILE A 233 -16.56 -15.50 -9.04
CA ILE A 233 -16.26 -15.76 -10.45
C ILE A 233 -14.94 -15.07 -10.76
N VAL A 234 -13.97 -15.83 -11.22
CA VAL A 234 -12.64 -15.36 -11.61
C VAL A 234 -12.49 -15.49 -13.11
N LYS A 235 -12.45 -14.36 -13.81
CA LYS A 235 -12.12 -14.30 -15.24
C LYS A 235 -10.61 -14.46 -15.42
N THR A 236 -10.20 -15.38 -16.26
CA THR A 236 -8.80 -15.62 -16.66
C THR A 236 -8.65 -15.41 -18.17
N LYS A 237 -7.41 -15.41 -18.68
CA LYS A 237 -7.19 -15.39 -20.14
C LYS A 237 -7.71 -16.65 -20.85
N LYS A 238 -7.90 -17.75 -20.12
CA LYS A 238 -8.27 -19.07 -20.66
C LYS A 238 -9.74 -19.44 -20.46
N GLY A 239 -10.53 -18.57 -19.82
CA GLY A 239 -11.93 -18.83 -19.46
C GLY A 239 -12.26 -18.35 -18.05
N GLU A 240 -13.30 -18.91 -17.45
CA GLU A 240 -13.78 -18.52 -16.12
C GLU A 240 -13.66 -19.67 -15.13
N ILE A 241 -13.30 -19.35 -13.89
CA ILE A 241 -13.27 -20.27 -12.76
C ILE A 241 -14.28 -19.77 -11.74
N SER A 242 -15.04 -20.67 -11.12
CA SER A 242 -16.00 -20.28 -10.09
C SER A 242 -15.84 -21.08 -8.80
N PHE A 243 -16.05 -20.39 -7.68
CA PHE A 243 -16.04 -20.96 -6.34
C PHE A 243 -17.34 -20.60 -5.64
N SER A 244 -17.78 -21.47 -4.72
CA SER A 244 -18.85 -21.14 -3.80
C SER A 244 -18.50 -21.57 -2.37
N LYS A 245 -18.97 -20.80 -1.40
CA LYS A 245 -18.85 -21.10 0.03
C LYS A 245 -20.09 -20.61 0.76
N ASN A 246 -20.60 -21.45 1.66
CA ASN A 246 -21.70 -21.07 2.53
C ASN A 246 -21.17 -20.56 3.87
N ILE A 247 -21.81 -19.52 4.40
CA ILE A 247 -21.57 -18.99 5.75
C ILE A 247 -22.91 -18.79 6.46
N LYS A 248 -22.88 -18.72 7.79
CA LYS A 248 -24.06 -18.51 8.61
C LYS A 248 -23.91 -17.30 9.51
N VAL A 249 -24.89 -16.41 9.50
CA VAL A 249 -24.97 -15.26 10.40
C VAL A 249 -26.12 -15.51 11.39
N LYS A 250 -25.80 -15.47 12.68
CA LYS A 250 -26.74 -15.67 13.79
C LYS A 250 -27.34 -14.34 14.22
#